data_AF-A0A3P7DW78-F1
#
_entry.id   AF-A0A3P7DW78-F1
#
_cell.length_a   1.000
_cell.length_b   1.000
_cell.length_c   1.000
_cell.angle_alpha   90.00
_cell.angle_beta   90.00
_cell.angle_gamma   90.00
#
_symmetry.space_group_name_H-M   'P 1'
#
loop_
_entity.id
_entity.type
_entity.pdbx_description
1 polymer ?
#
loop_
_entity_poly.entity_id
_entity_poly.type
_entity_poly.pdbx_seq_one_letter_code
_entity_poly.pdbx_strand_id
1 'polypeptide(L)'
;MVSLENGTQQEQSKVSLDHHQSLEILSGQNIAVGKKCLKNEVWTNCTGCELNCDEDQFLQCQNICYKPGCECPAVLGFRRASNGNCVQKDECLLEDNKFSDYSLFLNS
;
A
#
# COMPACT_ATOMS: atom_id res chain seq x y z
N MET A 1 -39.07 -16.99 -30.27
CA MET A 1 -38.74 -15.68 -29.69
C MET A 1 -37.23 -15.56 -29.71
N VAL A 2 -36.72 -14.80 -30.67
CA VAL A 2 -35.33 -14.34 -30.74
C VAL A 2 -35.31 -12.98 -30.06
N SER A 3 -34.25 -12.66 -29.32
CA SER A 3 -33.62 -11.33 -29.19
C SER A 3 -32.88 -11.23 -27.86
N LEU A 4 -31.55 -11.21 -27.92
CA LEU A 4 -30.74 -10.26 -27.15
C LEU A 4 -29.63 -9.81 -28.08
N GLU A 5 -29.85 -8.64 -28.66
CA GLU A 5 -28.95 -7.98 -29.58
C GLU A 5 -27.82 -7.31 -28.80
N ASN A 6 -26.63 -7.43 -29.36
CA ASN A 6 -25.49 -6.57 -29.09
C ASN A 6 -25.86 -5.09 -29.29
N GLY A 7 -25.25 -4.23 -28.49
CA GLY A 7 -25.06 -2.82 -28.79
C GLY A 7 -25.24 -1.97 -27.54
N THR A 8 -24.47 -0.93 -27.27
CA THR A 8 -23.38 -0.29 -28.01
C THR A 8 -22.87 0.77 -27.03
N GLN A 9 -21.57 1.07 -27.09
CA GLN A 9 -21.02 2.44 -27.23
C GLN A 9 -21.83 3.55 -26.52
N GLN A 10 -21.29 4.39 -25.64
CA GLN A 10 -20.13 5.24 -25.81
C GLN A 10 -20.27 6.39 -24.79
N GLU A 11 -19.26 7.24 -24.73
CA GLU A 11 -19.36 8.64 -24.33
C GLU A 11 -19.49 8.99 -22.83
N GLN A 12 -18.30 9.15 -22.24
CA GLN A 12 -17.87 10.36 -21.51
C GLN A 12 -18.90 11.08 -20.62
N SER A 13 -18.68 11.01 -19.32
CA SER A 13 -19.03 12.11 -18.42
C SER A 13 -17.78 12.46 -17.61
N LYS A 14 -17.13 13.57 -17.98
CA LYS A 14 -16.19 14.28 -17.11
C LYS A 14 -16.97 14.73 -15.87
N VAL A 15 -16.94 13.97 -14.78
CA VAL A 15 -17.41 14.47 -13.49
C VAL A 15 -16.23 15.12 -12.80
N SER A 16 -15.99 16.37 -13.19
CA SER A 16 -15.53 17.37 -12.24
C SER A 16 -16.74 17.69 -11.37
N LEU A 17 -16.67 17.48 -10.05
CA LEU A 17 -16.95 18.55 -9.09
C LEU A 17 -16.70 18.11 -7.65
N ASP A 18 -16.23 19.11 -6.93
CA ASP A 18 -15.81 19.21 -5.55
C ASP A 18 -16.83 18.78 -4.49
N HIS A 19 -16.26 18.47 -3.33
CA HIS A 19 -16.82 18.65 -1.99
C HIS A 19 -18.11 17.89 -1.65
N HIS A 20 -17.88 16.77 -0.95
CA HIS A 20 -18.68 16.30 0.19
C HIS A 20 -20.19 16.27 0.02
N GLN A 21 -20.70 15.20 -0.60
CA GLN A 21 -21.74 14.31 -0.07
C GLN A 21 -22.26 13.43 -1.20
N SER A 22 -22.00 12.11 -1.15
CA SER A 22 -22.88 11.04 -1.63
C SER A 22 -22.14 9.70 -1.56
N LEU A 23 -22.20 9.03 -0.40
CA LEU A 23 -21.90 7.60 -0.28
C LEU A 23 -22.96 6.72 -1.00
N GLU A 24 -23.94 7.33 -1.68
CA GLU A 24 -25.11 6.62 -2.23
C GLU A 24 -25.03 6.28 -3.73
N ILE A 25 -23.97 6.66 -4.46
CA ILE A 25 -23.83 6.33 -5.91
C ILE A 25 -22.87 5.16 -6.16
N LEU A 26 -22.82 4.16 -5.27
CA LEU A 26 -22.04 2.92 -5.49
C LEU A 26 -22.87 1.63 -5.42
N SER A 27 -24.22 1.70 -5.54
CA SER A 27 -25.06 0.50 -5.57
C SER A 27 -25.16 -0.20 -6.94
N GLY A 28 -24.63 0.40 -8.01
CA GLY A 28 -24.80 -0.11 -9.38
C GLY A 28 -23.53 -0.49 -10.14
N GLN A 29 -22.34 -0.19 -9.61
CA GLN A 29 -21.09 -0.55 -10.28
C GLN A 29 -20.47 -1.75 -9.56
N ASN A 30 -20.43 -2.91 -10.24
CA ASN A 30 -19.52 -4.01 -9.90
C ASN A 30 -18.07 -3.54 -10.17
N ILE A 31 -17.59 -2.54 -9.44
CA ILE A 31 -16.17 -2.24 -9.39
C ILE A 31 -15.58 -3.37 -8.58
N ALA A 32 -14.87 -4.28 -9.23
CA ALA A 32 -13.86 -5.06 -8.54
C ALA A 32 -12.91 -4.02 -7.94
N VAL A 33 -13.15 -3.66 -6.67
CA VAL A 33 -12.19 -2.93 -5.88
C VAL A 33 -11.05 -3.93 -5.72
N GLY A 34 -10.16 -3.94 -6.71
CA GLY A 34 -8.89 -4.63 -6.60
C GLY A 34 -8.32 -4.22 -5.25
N LYS A 35 -7.85 -5.19 -4.48
CA LYS A 35 -7.25 -4.95 -3.18
C LYS A 35 -6.06 -4.00 -3.39
N LYS A 36 -6.27 -2.70 -3.18
CA LYS A 36 -5.26 -1.67 -3.41
C LYS A 36 -4.42 -1.54 -2.16
N CYS A 37 -3.12 -1.72 -2.33
CA CYS A 37 -2.14 -1.48 -1.28
C CYS A 37 -1.36 -0.20 -1.58
N LEU A 38 -0.71 0.35 -0.55
CA LEU A 38 0.17 1.49 -0.71
C LEU A 38 1.44 1.07 -1.45
N LYS A 39 2.27 2.06 -1.80
CA LYS A 39 3.56 1.82 -2.46
C LYS A 39 4.36 0.77 -1.67
N ASN A 40 4.93 -0.20 -2.38
CA ASN A 40 5.76 -1.30 -1.86
C ASN A 40 5.05 -2.30 -0.94
N GLU A 41 3.75 -2.15 -0.70
CA GLU A 41 2.98 -3.12 0.06
C GLU A 41 2.36 -4.18 -0.86
N VAL A 42 2.23 -5.40 -0.35
CA VAL A 42 1.67 -6.55 -1.06
C VAL A 42 0.41 -7.02 -0.36
N TRP A 43 -0.70 -7.16 -1.09
CA TRP A 43 -1.87 -7.79 -0.52
C TRP A 43 -1.61 -9.27 -0.24
N THR A 44 -1.89 -9.70 0.97
CA THR A 44 -1.88 -11.11 1.37
C THR A 44 -3.16 -11.48 2.11
N ASN A 45 -3.56 -12.74 2.04
CA ASN A 45 -4.65 -13.26 2.87
C ASN A 45 -4.19 -13.61 4.30
N CYS A 46 -2.89 -13.46 4.56
CA CYS A 46 -2.22 -13.89 5.76
C CYS A 46 -1.09 -12.90 6.02
N THR A 47 -1.39 -11.78 6.68
CA THR A 47 -0.35 -10.80 6.99
C THR A 47 0.61 -11.39 8.00
N GLY A 48 1.90 -11.18 7.75
CA GLY A 48 3.00 -11.58 8.61
C GLY A 48 3.43 -10.49 9.58
N CYS A 49 4.58 -10.75 10.18
CA CYS A 49 5.33 -9.80 11.00
C CYS A 49 6.18 -8.94 10.08
N GLU A 50 5.93 -7.64 10.09
CA GLU A 50 6.72 -6.67 9.35
C GLU A 50 7.92 -6.22 10.18
N LEU A 51 8.98 -5.75 9.50
CA LEU A 51 10.14 -5.18 10.17
C LEU A 51 10.16 -3.66 9.99
N ASN A 52 10.35 -2.93 11.08
CA ASN A 52 10.59 -1.49 11.08
C ASN A 52 12.05 -1.18 10.68
N CYS A 53 12.31 0.06 10.28
CA CYS A 53 13.65 0.50 9.88
C CYS A 53 14.72 0.41 10.99
N ASP A 54 14.31 0.42 12.26
CA ASP A 54 15.16 0.28 13.44
C ASP A 54 15.28 -1.16 13.96
N GLU A 55 14.59 -2.11 13.33
CA GLU A 55 14.61 -3.52 13.72
C GLU A 55 15.65 -4.33 12.94
N ASP A 56 16.29 -5.24 13.67
CA ASP A 56 17.26 -6.16 13.11
C ASP A 56 16.59 -7.23 12.23
N GLN A 57 17.31 -7.71 11.21
CA GLN A 57 16.82 -8.74 10.30
C GLN A 57 16.52 -10.08 10.98
N PHE A 58 17.14 -10.34 12.14
CA PHE A 58 16.97 -11.56 12.94
C PHE A 58 15.85 -11.45 13.97
N LEU A 59 15.00 -10.41 13.93
CA LEU A 59 13.81 -10.35 14.77
C LEU A 59 13.01 -11.66 14.59
N GLN A 60 12.81 -12.36 15.70
CA GLN A 60 12.10 -13.63 15.71
C GLN A 60 10.60 -13.38 15.59
N CYS A 61 10.13 -13.34 14.36
CA CYS A 61 8.71 -13.34 14.06
C CYS A 61 8.12 -14.73 14.30
N GLN A 62 6.96 -14.80 14.95
CA GLN A 62 6.19 -16.04 15.01
C GLN A 62 5.55 -16.28 13.63
N ASN A 63 5.47 -17.55 13.21
CA ASN A 63 4.71 -17.96 12.02
C ASN A 63 3.20 -17.90 12.29
N ILE A 64 2.70 -16.71 12.63
CA ILE A 64 1.29 -16.43 12.86
C ILE A 64 0.71 -15.79 11.61
N CYS A 65 -0.44 -16.31 11.22
CA CYS A 65 -1.26 -15.73 10.17
C CYS A 65 -2.18 -14.67 10.77
N TYR A 66 -1.89 -13.39 10.51
CA TYR A 66 -2.80 -12.32 10.87
C TYR A 66 -3.84 -12.08 9.76
N LYS A 67 -4.75 -11.13 9.99
CA LYS A 67 -5.87 -10.83 9.09
C LYS A 67 -5.40 -10.57 7.64
N PRO A 68 -6.22 -10.88 6.62
CA PRO A 68 -5.98 -10.41 5.25
C PRO A 68 -5.76 -8.89 5.21
N GLY A 69 -4.76 -8.45 4.45
CA GLY A 69 -4.37 -7.04 4.40
C GLY A 69 -3.16 -6.79 3.52
N CYS A 70 -2.75 -5.53 3.48
CA CYS A 70 -1.51 -5.11 2.86
C CYS A 70 -0.36 -5.29 3.84
N GLU A 71 0.72 -5.91 3.39
CA GLU A 71 1.92 -6.17 4.18
C GLU A 71 3.12 -5.45 3.54
N CYS A 72 4.00 -4.89 4.36
CA CYS A 72 5.32 -4.41 3.98
C CYS A 72 6.34 -5.56 4.14
N PRO A 73 6.66 -6.31 3.06
CA PRO A 73 7.23 -7.63 3.19
C PRO A 73 8.74 -7.56 3.42
N ALA A 74 9.16 -7.81 4.65
CA ALA A 74 10.57 -7.81 5.04
C ALA A 74 11.44 -8.80 4.26
N VAL A 75 10.83 -9.93 3.84
CA VAL A 75 11.46 -10.95 2.99
C VAL A 75 11.84 -10.43 1.60
N LEU A 76 11.15 -9.40 1.10
CA LEU A 76 11.48 -8.74 -0.17
C LEU A 76 12.44 -7.54 0.03
N GLY A 77 12.98 -7.35 1.24
CA GLY A 77 13.93 -6.28 1.54
C GLY A 77 13.30 -4.94 1.90
N PHE A 78 11.98 -4.88 2.12
CA PHE A 78 11.30 -3.67 2.58
C PHE A 78 11.30 -3.55 4.10
N ARG A 79 11.10 -2.33 4.58
CA ARG A 79 10.94 -1.97 6.00
C ARG A 79 9.86 -0.91 6.14
N ARG A 80 9.13 -0.95 7.26
CA ARG A 80 8.21 0.14 7.60
C ARG A 80 9.00 1.26 8.28
N ALA A 81 8.97 2.44 7.68
CA ALA A 81 9.58 3.64 8.25
C ALA A 81 8.70 4.19 9.39
N SER A 82 9.29 5.07 10.21
CA SER A 82 8.59 5.70 11.35
C SER A 82 7.37 6.54 10.96
N ASN A 83 7.29 7.02 9.71
CA ASN A 83 6.14 7.73 9.17
C ASN A 83 5.04 6.80 8.62
N GLY A 84 5.24 5.48 8.69
CA GLY A 84 4.30 4.45 8.24
C GLY A 84 4.51 3.97 6.80
N ASN A 85 5.41 4.59 6.03
CA ASN A 85 5.70 4.19 4.65
C ASN A 85 6.43 2.85 4.58
N CYS A 86 6.10 2.03 3.58
CA CYS A 86 6.89 0.86 3.24
C CYS A 86 7.99 1.26 2.26
N VAL A 87 9.25 1.20 2.69
CA VAL A 87 10.43 1.66 1.93
C VAL A 87 11.44 0.54 1.79
N GLN A 88 12.38 0.66 0.85
CA GLN A 88 13.48 -0.29 0.80
C GLN A 88 14.38 -0.10 2.04
N LYS A 89 15.03 -1.17 2.51
CA LYS A 89 15.88 -1.13 3.72
C LYS A 89 16.98 -0.06 3.66
N ASP A 90 17.53 0.20 2.48
CA ASP A 90 18.53 1.23 2.21
C ASP A 90 17.95 2.67 2.20
N GLU A 91 16.66 2.84 1.94
CA GLU A 91 15.95 4.13 2.02
C GLU A 91 15.62 4.54 3.47
N CYS A 92 15.76 3.64 4.45
CA CYS A 92 15.47 3.92 5.86
C CYS A 92 16.23 5.14 6.43
N LEU A 93 17.47 5.35 6.01
CA LEU A 93 18.26 6.51 6.49
C LEU A 93 17.71 7.85 5.98
N LEU A 94 17.10 7.85 4.80
CA LEU A 94 16.48 9.04 4.21
C LEU A 94 15.12 9.30 4.84
N GLU A 95 14.33 8.25 5.05
CA GLU A 95 12.94 8.37 5.49
C GLU A 95 12.79 8.68 6.99
N ASP A 96 13.65 8.10 7.84
CA ASP A 96 13.68 8.40 9.28
C ASP A 96 14.43 9.71 9.61
N ASN A 97 14.76 10.55 8.61
CA ASN A 97 15.59 11.75 8.76
C ASN A 97 16.98 11.51 9.38
N LYS A 98 17.50 10.28 9.37
CA LYS A 98 18.81 9.93 9.92
C LYS A 98 19.98 10.36 9.03
N PHE A 99 19.69 10.84 7.81
CA PHE A 99 20.71 11.31 6.88
C PHE A 99 21.42 12.59 7.35
N SER A 100 20.71 13.49 8.05
CA SER A 100 21.34 14.70 8.62
C SER A 100 22.42 14.31 9.64
N ASP A 101 22.14 13.29 10.44
CA ASP A 101 23.08 12.83 11.48
C ASP A 101 24.31 12.17 10.85
N TYR A 102 24.13 11.33 9.82
CA TYR A 102 25.27 10.72 9.11
C TYR A 102 26.19 11.75 8.46
N SER A 103 25.62 12.83 7.91
CA SER A 103 26.38 13.94 7.32
C SER A 103 27.20 14.72 8.36
N LEU A 104 26.77 14.75 9.64
CA LEU A 104 27.55 15.35 10.73
C LEU A 104 28.76 14.48 11.10
N PHE A 105 28.64 13.15 11.03
CA PHE A 105 29.74 12.23 11.33
C PHE A 105 30.83 12.19 10.25
N LEU A 106 30.49 12.38 8.97
CA LEU A 106 31.50 12.43 7.90
C LEU A 106 32.32 13.74 7.88
N ASN A 107 31.91 14.75 8.64
CA ASN A 107 32.56 16.06 8.70
C ASN A 107 33.21 16.37 10.07
N SER A 108 33.40 15.37 10.94
CA SER A 108 34.24 15.44 12.16
C SER A 108 35.43 14.52 12.05
#